data_AF-A0A7J6SXE4-F1
#
_entry.id   AF-A0A7J6SXE4-F1
#
_cell.length_a   1.000
_cell.length_b   1.000
_cell.length_c   1.000
_cell.angle_alpha   90.00
_cell.angle_beta   90.00
_cell.angle_gamma   90.00
#
_symmetry.space_group_name_H-M   'P 1'
#
loop_
_entity.id
_entity.type
_entity.pdbx_description
1 polymer ?
#
loop_
_entity_poly.entity_id
_entity_poly.type
_entity_poly.pdbx_seq_one_letter_code
_entity_poly.pdbx_strand_id
1 'polypeptide(L)'
;YSAEEFSRIAKKHDIAVKALCGKLIVPNWPKFTQRLNECFFACCEDHPDQEILTVGVCTTDSQQYARDESALPDSPSAASCASEYSPARTPKECLKSFPTGGIIRPVLYCTAVEMLGLDEVHKKVLENWRKLSGCDAVPPEAAELGKKLDRRHSDLARSMAYRLRSIHRFPDGADIDDAIQLMFESHEREVNVAGVAAVASSFANSGVCPMTNERVFKDQTIRYALSLMYSCGMDQRSGMWAYNLGIPGKNSNLGAGMAVVPGVLGVCVHCPSAEFGERSAEETIRKYGTSEESYSLSRKGLDFFYHMEESFNFHLFKRHDPVLRASDRHVDPTLYYGSVKHELTNQLIMACASKDIYTVQYLLQLGVDPNVVDYDNRTA
;
A
#
# COMPACT_ATOMS: atom_id res chain seq x y z
N TYR A 1 18.46 32.29 10.06
CA TYR A 1 19.40 31.15 10.01
C TYR A 1 20.58 31.52 9.13
N SER A 2 21.81 31.34 9.61
CA SER A 2 23.01 31.51 8.78
C SER A 2 23.20 30.28 7.87
N ALA A 3 23.92 30.44 6.75
CA ALA A 3 24.21 29.33 5.83
C ALA A 3 24.98 28.19 6.50
N GLU A 4 25.84 28.50 7.48
CA GLU A 4 26.60 27.52 8.26
C GLU A 4 25.69 26.68 9.17
N GLU A 5 24.71 27.32 9.81
CA GLU A 5 23.77 26.64 10.68
C GLU A 5 22.84 25.72 9.88
N PHE A 6 22.40 26.15 8.69
CA PHE A 6 21.68 25.31 7.75
C PHE A 6 22.52 24.12 7.27
N SER A 7 23.79 24.33 6.91
CA SER A 7 24.68 23.25 6.48
C SER A 7 24.91 22.21 7.58
N ARG A 8 25.02 22.64 8.84
CA ARG A 8 25.16 21.75 10.00
C ARG A 8 23.90 20.90 10.21
N ILE A 9 22.72 21.47 10.01
CA ILE A 9 21.44 20.75 10.12
C ILE A 9 21.24 19.80 8.94
N ALA A 10 21.48 20.26 7.71
CA ALA A 10 21.32 19.46 6.49
C ALA A 10 22.26 18.25 6.45
N LYS A 11 23.53 18.38 6.89
CA LYS A 11 24.48 17.26 6.97
C LYS A 11 24.05 16.15 7.93
N LYS A 12 23.20 16.45 8.92
CA LYS A 12 22.66 15.44 9.84
C LYS A 12 21.49 14.64 9.24
N HIS A 13 20.85 15.16 8.20
CA HIS A 13 19.63 14.58 7.63
C HIS A 13 19.77 14.41 6.11
N ASP A 14 20.28 13.25 5.68
CA ASP A 14 20.46 12.88 4.27
C ASP A 14 19.16 13.03 3.45
N ILE A 15 18.01 12.76 4.08
CA ILE A 15 16.69 12.87 3.44
C ILE A 15 16.31 14.31 3.09
N ALA A 16 16.77 15.30 3.87
CA ALA A 16 16.50 16.71 3.58
C ALA A 16 17.27 17.17 2.33
N VAL A 17 18.50 16.67 2.15
CA VAL A 17 19.28 16.92 0.93
C VAL A 17 18.61 16.24 -0.26
N LYS A 18 18.18 14.97 -0.14
CA LYS A 18 17.43 14.28 -1.20
C LYS A 18 16.14 15.03 -1.59
N ALA A 19 15.39 15.51 -0.60
CA ALA A 19 14.16 16.29 -0.80
C ALA A 19 14.41 17.58 -1.58
N LEU A 20 15.39 18.38 -1.15
CA LEU A 20 15.71 19.65 -1.80
C LEU A 20 16.32 19.46 -3.20
N CYS A 21 17.05 18.37 -3.43
CA CYS A 21 17.59 18.04 -4.74
C CYS A 21 16.58 17.40 -5.71
N GLY A 22 15.32 17.21 -5.29
CA GLY A 22 14.31 16.52 -6.11
C GLY A 22 14.66 15.06 -6.39
N LYS A 23 15.44 14.42 -5.51
CA LYS A 23 15.90 13.03 -5.62
C LYS A 23 15.06 12.04 -4.82
N LEU A 24 13.89 12.47 -4.33
CA LEU A 24 12.93 11.57 -3.72
C LEU A 24 12.35 10.65 -4.80
N ILE A 25 11.96 9.45 -4.39
CA ILE A 25 11.38 8.44 -5.27
C ILE A 25 10.13 8.95 -6.00
N VAL A 26 9.35 9.85 -5.37
CA VAL A 26 8.31 10.63 -6.03
C VAL A 26 8.72 12.11 -5.97
N PRO A 27 9.37 12.64 -7.03
CA PRO A 27 9.93 14.00 -6.98
C PRO A 27 8.85 15.08 -7.02
N ASN A 28 7.76 14.88 -7.78
CA ASN A 28 6.63 15.81 -7.82
C ASN A 28 5.48 15.33 -6.91
N TRP A 29 5.71 15.45 -5.60
CA TRP A 29 4.74 15.05 -4.58
C TRP A 29 3.37 15.74 -4.69
N PRO A 30 3.28 17.07 -4.89
CA PRO A 30 1.97 17.74 -4.98
C PRO A 30 1.10 17.18 -6.11
N LYS A 31 1.66 17.01 -7.32
CA LYS A 31 0.92 16.46 -8.46
C LYS A 31 0.49 15.01 -8.22
N PHE A 32 1.37 14.20 -7.64
CA PHE A 32 1.04 12.82 -7.26
C PHE A 32 -0.14 12.77 -6.29
N THR A 33 -0.11 13.59 -5.22
CA THR A 33 -1.21 13.64 -4.25
C THR A 33 -2.50 14.23 -4.82
N GLN A 34 -2.42 15.15 -5.78
CA GLN A 34 -3.59 15.66 -6.50
C GLN A 34 -4.28 14.53 -7.25
N ARG A 35 -3.52 13.75 -8.03
CA ARG A 35 -4.07 12.61 -8.78
C ARG A 35 -4.62 11.51 -7.86
N LEU A 36 -3.99 11.26 -6.72
CA LEU A 36 -4.56 10.39 -5.68
C LEU A 36 -5.88 10.91 -5.11
N ASN A 37 -6.01 12.23 -4.90
CA ASN A 37 -7.28 12.81 -4.47
C ASN A 37 -8.36 12.60 -5.55
N GLU A 38 -8.03 12.73 -6.84
CA GLU A 38 -8.98 12.46 -7.94
C GLU A 38 -9.47 11.00 -7.89
N CYS A 39 -8.58 10.02 -7.70
CA CYS A 39 -8.98 8.62 -7.51
C CYS A 39 -9.87 8.42 -6.28
N PHE A 40 -9.54 9.11 -5.18
CA PHE A 40 -10.30 9.04 -3.93
C PHE A 40 -11.73 9.60 -4.11
N PHE A 41 -11.87 10.79 -4.70
CA PHE A 41 -13.16 11.41 -4.92
C PHE A 41 -14.03 10.63 -5.92
N ALA A 42 -13.45 10.16 -7.03
CA ALA A 42 -14.16 9.31 -7.98
C ALA A 42 -14.74 8.07 -7.28
N CYS A 43 -13.96 7.43 -6.41
CA CYS A 43 -14.41 6.28 -5.63
C CYS A 43 -15.54 6.60 -4.63
N CYS A 44 -15.49 7.78 -4.00
CA CYS A 44 -16.58 8.24 -3.12
C CYS A 44 -17.87 8.54 -3.91
N GLU A 45 -17.76 9.10 -5.11
CA GLU A 45 -18.90 9.39 -5.99
C GLU A 45 -19.52 8.12 -6.59
N ASP A 46 -18.70 7.12 -6.94
CA ASP A 46 -19.15 5.85 -7.51
C ASP A 46 -19.95 5.00 -6.49
N HIS A 47 -19.64 5.14 -5.19
CA HIS A 47 -20.23 4.34 -4.10
C HIS A 47 -20.67 5.20 -2.90
N PRO A 48 -21.71 6.04 -3.07
CA PRO A 48 -22.17 6.96 -2.02
C PRO A 48 -22.85 6.23 -0.86
N ASP A 49 -23.41 5.05 -1.10
CA ASP A 49 -24.17 4.27 -0.11
C ASP A 49 -23.28 3.34 0.75
N GLN A 50 -21.98 3.26 0.46
CA GLN A 50 -21.03 2.44 1.22
C GLN A 50 -20.39 3.23 2.36
N GLU A 51 -19.85 2.48 3.33
CA GLU A 51 -19.13 3.01 4.48
C GLU A 51 -17.93 3.90 4.12
N ILE A 52 -17.44 4.59 5.14
CA ILE A 52 -16.37 5.59 5.04
C ILE A 52 -15.08 4.96 4.49
N LEU A 53 -14.56 5.55 3.42
CA LEU A 53 -13.28 5.21 2.81
C LEU A 53 -12.13 6.00 3.47
N THR A 54 -11.11 5.28 3.90
CA THR A 54 -9.86 5.84 4.39
C THR A 54 -8.68 5.27 3.59
N VAL A 55 -7.76 6.14 3.16
CA VAL A 55 -6.60 5.77 2.34
C VAL A 55 -5.32 6.30 2.98
N GLY A 56 -4.27 5.49 3.01
CA GLY A 56 -2.92 5.85 3.42
C GLY A 56 -1.90 5.43 2.38
N VAL A 57 -0.91 6.28 2.09
CA VAL A 57 0.21 6.01 1.19
C VAL A 57 1.50 6.43 1.87
N CYS A 58 2.52 5.58 1.78
CA CYS A 58 3.86 5.85 2.28
C CYS A 58 4.89 5.44 1.23
N THR A 59 5.80 6.33 0.85
CA THR A 59 6.89 6.01 -0.10
C THR A 59 8.10 5.41 0.61
N THR A 60 9.02 4.84 -0.16
CA THR A 60 10.30 4.32 0.37
C THR A 60 11.23 5.42 0.89
N ASP A 61 11.03 6.68 0.47
CA ASP A 61 11.69 7.88 1.01
C ASP A 61 10.80 8.65 2.01
N SER A 62 9.92 7.93 2.72
CA SER A 62 9.16 8.45 3.88
C SER A 62 8.15 9.57 3.58
N GLN A 63 7.85 9.85 2.30
CA GLN A 63 6.75 10.77 1.94
C GLN A 63 5.42 10.10 2.27
N GLN A 64 4.55 10.80 2.99
CA GLN A 64 3.28 10.25 3.49
C GLN A 64 2.08 11.05 2.99
N TYR A 65 1.00 10.33 2.66
CA TYR A 65 -0.30 10.87 2.31
C TYR A 65 -1.37 10.06 3.04
N ALA A 66 -2.39 10.75 3.53
CA ALA A 66 -3.56 10.09 4.10
C ALA A 66 -4.82 10.92 3.82
N ARG A 67 -5.93 10.23 3.58
CA ARG A 67 -7.26 10.82 3.42
C ARG A 67 -8.31 9.97 4.11
N ASP A 68 -9.31 10.65 4.64
CA ASP A 68 -10.45 10.05 5.31
C ASP A 68 -11.71 10.78 4.81
N GLU A 69 -12.69 10.03 4.33
CA GLU A 69 -13.96 10.56 3.85
C GLU A 69 -14.76 11.23 4.98
N SER A 70 -14.57 10.80 6.23
CA SER A 70 -15.21 11.39 7.40
C SER A 70 -14.78 12.84 7.69
N ALA A 71 -13.64 13.26 7.13
CA ALA A 71 -13.12 14.61 7.23
C ALA A 71 -13.62 15.54 6.11
N LEU A 72 -14.45 15.06 5.18
CA LEU A 72 -15.07 15.89 4.15
C LEU A 72 -16.25 16.69 4.73
N PRO A 73 -16.44 17.96 4.31
CA PRO A 73 -17.42 18.88 4.89
C PRO A 73 -18.89 18.41 4.78
N ASP A 74 -19.21 17.57 3.80
CA ASP A 74 -20.58 17.10 3.54
C ASP A 74 -20.89 15.71 4.15
N SER A 75 -19.95 15.09 4.87
CA SER A 75 -20.17 13.78 5.51
C SER A 75 -20.98 13.92 6.82
N PRO A 76 -21.83 12.95 7.20
CA PRO A 76 -22.58 13.00 8.46
C PRO A 76 -21.68 13.04 9.72
N SER A 77 -20.39 12.72 9.60
CA SER A 77 -19.36 12.87 10.66
C SER A 77 -18.65 14.24 10.66
N ALA A 78 -18.86 15.07 9.64
CA ALA A 78 -18.24 16.39 9.47
C ALA A 78 -18.60 17.38 10.58
N ALA A 79 -19.69 17.14 11.33
CA ALA A 79 -20.08 17.94 12.47
C ALA A 79 -19.02 17.98 13.60
N SER A 80 -18.03 17.08 13.58
CA SER A 80 -16.86 17.13 14.49
C SER A 80 -15.58 17.70 13.87
N CYS A 81 -15.54 17.90 12.54
CA CYS A 81 -14.32 18.18 11.78
C CYS A 81 -14.40 19.41 10.85
N ALA A 82 -15.40 20.27 11.05
CA ALA A 82 -15.51 21.53 10.29
C ALA A 82 -14.49 22.58 10.79
N SER A 83 -13.31 22.62 10.15
CA SER A 83 -12.60 23.89 9.94
C SER A 83 -11.80 23.82 8.64
N GLU A 84 -12.24 24.66 7.70
CA GLU A 84 -11.64 24.96 6.42
C GLU A 84 -10.14 25.29 6.54
N TYR A 85 -9.34 24.90 5.53
CA TYR A 85 -7.93 25.29 5.36
C TYR A 85 -7.02 25.03 6.59
N SER A 86 -6.80 23.76 6.96
CA SER A 86 -5.79 23.42 7.97
C SER A 86 -4.53 22.78 7.33
N PRO A 87 -3.33 23.34 7.56
CA PRO A 87 -2.08 22.82 7.00
C PRO A 87 -1.74 21.47 7.64
N ALA A 88 -1.40 20.48 6.82
CA ALA A 88 -0.64 19.29 7.21
C ALA A 88 -0.95 18.74 8.61
N ARG A 89 -2.16 18.20 8.84
CA ARG A 89 -2.34 17.29 9.98
C ARG A 89 -1.45 16.08 9.75
N THR A 90 -0.66 15.71 10.75
CA THR A 90 0.17 14.51 10.63
C THR A 90 -0.74 13.29 10.44
N PRO A 91 -0.36 12.28 9.64
CA PRO A 91 -1.21 11.10 9.42
C PRO A 91 -1.68 10.41 10.72
N LYS A 92 -1.00 10.66 11.84
CA LYS A 92 -1.34 10.12 13.16
C LYS A 92 -2.61 10.71 13.78
N GLU A 93 -3.02 11.93 13.41
CA GLU A 93 -4.05 12.69 14.15
C GLU A 93 -5.46 12.58 13.53
N CYS A 94 -5.63 11.94 12.38
CA CYS A 94 -6.89 11.95 11.62
C CYS A 94 -7.42 10.59 11.19
N LEU A 95 -6.81 9.48 11.63
CA LEU A 95 -7.15 8.16 11.11
C LEU A 95 -7.69 7.28 12.22
N LYS A 96 -8.95 6.84 12.07
CA LYS A 96 -9.55 5.82 12.95
C LYS A 96 -8.70 4.55 12.94
N SER A 97 -8.50 3.94 14.11
CA SER A 97 -7.86 2.64 14.20
C SER A 97 -8.83 1.53 13.81
N PHE A 98 -8.28 0.44 13.28
CA PHE A 98 -8.97 -0.81 12.99
C PHE A 98 -8.06 -1.98 13.35
N PRO A 99 -8.61 -3.17 13.65
CA PRO A 99 -7.79 -4.35 13.91
C PRO A 99 -7.06 -4.82 12.64
N THR A 100 -5.81 -5.26 12.79
CA THR A 100 -4.95 -5.66 11.67
C THR A 100 -5.59 -6.74 10.79
N GLY A 101 -6.29 -7.69 11.42
CA GLY A 101 -6.90 -8.85 10.75
C GLY A 101 -5.91 -9.54 9.80
N GLY A 102 -6.37 -9.92 8.61
CA GLY A 102 -5.57 -10.67 7.63
C GLY A 102 -4.33 -9.95 7.07
N ILE A 103 -4.18 -8.65 7.29
CA ILE A 103 -3.03 -7.85 6.81
C ILE A 103 -1.74 -8.16 7.57
N ILE A 104 -1.81 -8.68 8.80
CA ILE A 104 -0.62 -9.07 9.58
C ILE A 104 0.07 -10.33 9.02
N ARG A 105 -0.64 -11.15 8.23
CA ARG A 105 -0.16 -12.47 7.79
C ARG A 105 1.18 -12.46 7.04
N PRO A 106 1.49 -11.49 6.14
CA PRO A 106 2.82 -11.41 5.53
C PRO A 106 3.94 -11.16 6.56
N VAL A 107 3.68 -10.38 7.61
CA VAL A 107 4.64 -10.12 8.69
C VAL A 107 4.85 -11.38 9.55
N LEU A 108 3.76 -12.09 9.87
CA LEU A 108 3.84 -13.40 10.54
C LEU A 108 4.66 -14.39 9.71
N TYR A 109 4.39 -14.48 8.41
CA TYR A 109 5.13 -15.34 7.50
C TYR A 109 6.63 -15.00 7.48
N CYS A 110 6.98 -13.72 7.31
CA CYS A 110 8.39 -13.29 7.33
C CYS A 110 9.07 -13.65 8.66
N THR A 111 8.38 -13.42 9.78
CA THR A 111 8.90 -13.73 11.12
C THR A 111 9.08 -15.23 11.29
N ALA A 112 8.14 -16.06 10.83
CA ALA A 112 8.22 -17.51 10.90
C ALA A 112 9.32 -18.09 9.98
N VAL A 113 9.60 -17.47 8.82
CA VAL A 113 10.72 -17.88 7.96
C VAL A 113 12.06 -17.56 8.62
N GLU A 114 12.14 -16.47 9.38
CA GLU A 114 13.38 -16.05 10.05
C GLU A 114 13.59 -16.70 11.44
N MET A 115 12.55 -17.29 12.04
CA MET A 115 12.57 -17.83 13.40
C MET A 115 12.19 -19.32 13.47
N LEU A 116 12.76 -20.05 14.42
CA LEU A 116 12.41 -21.43 14.75
C LEU A 116 12.03 -21.52 16.25
N GLY A 117 10.83 -21.05 16.65
CA GLY A 117 10.31 -21.21 18.02
C GLY A 117 9.07 -20.35 18.34
N LEU A 118 8.13 -20.81 19.19
CA LEU A 118 6.79 -20.18 19.39
C LEU A 118 6.76 -19.02 20.40
N ASP A 119 7.40 -19.15 21.57
CA ASP A 119 7.33 -18.14 22.64
C ASP A 119 8.07 -16.84 22.28
N GLU A 120 9.14 -16.92 21.50
CA GLU A 120 9.83 -15.75 20.97
C GLU A 120 9.04 -15.07 19.84
N VAL A 121 8.21 -15.82 19.10
CA VAL A 121 7.50 -15.30 17.92
C VAL A 121 6.49 -14.25 18.32
N HIS A 122 5.72 -14.41 19.40
CA HIS A 122 4.75 -13.37 19.77
C HIS A 122 5.42 -12.02 20.04
N LYS A 123 6.43 -12.02 20.91
CA LYS A 123 7.19 -10.81 21.24
C LYS A 123 7.86 -10.23 19.98
N LYS A 124 8.39 -11.09 19.10
CA LYS A 124 9.05 -10.63 17.88
C LYS A 124 8.09 -10.09 16.84
N VAL A 125 6.92 -10.68 16.67
CA VAL A 125 5.87 -10.16 15.78
C VAL A 125 5.49 -8.74 16.21
N LEU A 126 5.32 -8.53 17.51
CA LEU A 126 5.00 -7.21 18.06
C LEU A 126 6.15 -6.21 17.90
N GLU A 127 7.39 -6.63 18.17
CA GLU A 127 8.59 -5.81 17.94
C GLU A 127 8.73 -5.45 16.45
N ASN A 128 8.64 -6.43 15.56
CA ASN A 128 8.79 -6.25 14.12
C ASN A 128 7.68 -5.35 13.57
N TRP A 129 6.43 -5.54 14.00
CA TRP A 129 5.34 -4.65 13.60
C TRP A 129 5.61 -3.19 13.99
N ARG A 130 6.03 -2.94 15.24
CA ARG A 130 6.40 -1.60 15.72
C ARG A 130 7.53 -1.00 14.89
N LYS A 131 8.55 -1.80 14.58
CA LYS A 131 9.68 -1.36 13.75
C LYS A 131 9.27 -1.03 12.31
N LEU A 132 8.34 -1.79 11.73
CA LEU A 132 7.84 -1.59 10.36
C LEU A 132 6.90 -0.39 10.25
N SER A 133 6.02 -0.19 11.23
CA SER A 133 5.04 0.89 11.21
C SER A 133 5.63 2.24 11.63
N GLY A 134 6.74 2.25 12.37
CA GLY A 134 7.35 3.46 12.93
C GLY A 134 6.44 4.20 13.92
N CYS A 135 5.39 3.55 14.43
CA CYS A 135 4.39 4.14 15.31
C CYS A 135 4.13 3.23 16.52
N ASP A 136 3.93 3.86 17.68
CA ASP A 136 3.44 3.18 18.88
C ASP A 136 1.95 2.81 18.72
N ALA A 137 1.55 1.67 19.30
CA ALA A 137 0.21 1.11 19.14
C ALA A 137 -0.88 2.02 19.72
N VAL A 138 -2.01 2.10 19.02
CA VAL A 138 -3.20 2.88 19.40
C VAL A 138 -3.96 2.16 20.54
N PRO A 139 -4.55 2.89 21.52
CA PRO A 139 -5.33 2.31 22.61
C PRO A 139 -6.60 1.56 22.14
N PRO A 140 -7.13 0.60 22.94
CA PRO A 140 -7.92 -0.53 22.44
C PRO A 140 -9.46 -0.35 22.45
N GLU A 141 -10.05 0.35 21.47
CA GLU A 141 -11.52 0.42 21.29
C GLU A 141 -12.05 -0.51 20.18
N ALA A 142 -11.31 -0.74 19.10
CA ALA A 142 -11.66 -1.58 17.97
C ALA A 142 -11.38 -3.09 18.17
N ALA A 143 -10.58 -3.46 19.18
CA ALA A 143 -10.21 -4.85 19.48
C ALA A 143 -11.41 -5.77 19.81
N GLU A 144 -12.53 -5.25 20.30
CA GLU A 144 -13.71 -6.08 20.66
C GLU A 144 -14.41 -6.69 19.43
N LEU A 145 -14.41 -5.99 18.30
CA LEU A 145 -14.99 -6.49 17.05
C LEU A 145 -14.17 -7.66 16.48
N GLY A 146 -12.83 -7.56 16.54
CA GLY A 146 -11.91 -8.64 16.17
C GLY A 146 -12.17 -9.92 16.98
N LYS A 147 -12.29 -9.78 18.31
CA LYS A 147 -12.61 -10.89 19.24
C LYS A 147 -13.88 -11.65 18.87
N LYS A 148 -14.93 -10.94 18.45
CA LYS A 148 -16.22 -11.56 18.09
C LYS A 148 -16.14 -12.34 16.78
N LEU A 149 -15.39 -11.84 15.80
CA LEU A 149 -15.21 -12.50 14.50
C LEU A 149 -14.30 -13.74 14.61
N ASP A 150 -13.23 -13.64 15.40
CA ASP A 150 -12.26 -14.72 15.56
C ASP A 150 -12.83 -15.92 16.34
N ARG A 151 -13.73 -15.68 17.31
CA ARG A 151 -14.47 -16.76 17.98
C ARG A 151 -15.32 -17.60 17.02
N ARG A 152 -15.89 -17.00 15.97
CA ARG A 152 -16.69 -17.74 14.96
C ARG A 152 -15.80 -18.61 14.06
N HIS A 153 -14.54 -18.23 13.85
CA HIS A 153 -13.58 -18.97 13.03
C HIS A 153 -12.69 -19.93 13.83
N SER A 154 -12.86 -19.97 15.15
CA SER A 154 -12.08 -20.81 16.06
C SER A 154 -12.14 -22.30 15.70
N ASP A 155 -13.31 -22.81 15.31
CA ASP A 155 -13.48 -24.22 14.95
C ASP A 155 -12.77 -24.57 13.64
N LEU A 156 -12.84 -23.70 12.63
CA LEU A 156 -12.12 -23.89 11.37
C LEU A 156 -10.61 -23.86 11.61
N ALA A 157 -10.12 -22.88 12.37
CA ALA A 157 -8.70 -22.76 12.72
C ALA A 157 -8.21 -24.02 13.48
N ARG A 158 -8.98 -24.51 14.46
CA ARG A 158 -8.69 -25.77 15.16
C ARG A 158 -8.65 -26.96 14.21
N SER A 159 -9.66 -27.09 13.34
CA SER A 159 -9.71 -28.19 12.38
C SER A 159 -8.49 -28.22 11.45
N MET A 160 -8.04 -27.05 10.98
CA MET A 160 -6.85 -26.91 10.16
C MET A 160 -5.57 -27.24 10.95
N ALA A 161 -5.46 -26.76 12.19
CA ALA A 161 -4.32 -27.08 13.05
C ALA A 161 -4.23 -28.58 13.35
N TYR A 162 -5.34 -29.24 13.70
CA TYR A 162 -5.39 -30.70 13.86
C TYR A 162 -5.02 -31.44 12.58
N ARG A 163 -5.44 -30.92 11.42
CA ARG A 163 -5.07 -31.47 10.11
C ARG A 163 -3.57 -31.34 9.84
N LEU A 164 -2.96 -30.19 10.13
CA LEU A 164 -1.52 -29.98 9.99
C LEU A 164 -0.74 -30.89 10.93
N ARG A 165 -1.23 -31.11 12.16
CA ARG A 165 -0.62 -32.03 13.12
C ARG A 165 -0.67 -33.47 12.63
N SER A 166 -1.78 -33.92 12.03
CA SER A 166 -1.90 -35.29 11.51
C SER A 166 -0.99 -35.60 10.32
N ILE A 167 -0.52 -34.59 9.58
CA ILE A 167 0.45 -34.74 8.48
C ILE A 167 1.88 -34.37 8.89
N HIS A 168 2.15 -34.22 10.19
CA HIS A 168 3.46 -33.84 10.71
C HIS A 168 4.01 -32.53 10.10
N ARG A 169 3.11 -31.57 9.86
CA ARG A 169 3.44 -30.20 9.40
C ARG A 169 3.17 -29.13 10.46
N PHE A 170 2.66 -29.53 11.61
CA PHE A 170 2.59 -28.68 12.79
C PHE A 170 3.89 -28.83 13.60
N PRO A 171 4.43 -27.77 14.23
CA PRO A 171 5.68 -27.86 14.97
C PRO A 171 5.61 -28.91 16.11
N ASP A 172 6.67 -29.68 16.27
CA ASP A 172 6.77 -30.68 17.34
C ASP A 172 6.83 -30.01 18.72
N GLY A 173 6.01 -30.49 19.66
CA GLY A 173 5.92 -29.96 21.02
C GLY A 173 5.09 -28.67 21.17
N ALA A 174 4.52 -28.16 20.08
CA ALA A 174 3.64 -27.00 20.12
C ALA A 174 2.19 -27.37 20.50
N ASP A 175 1.60 -26.58 21.40
CA ASP A 175 0.16 -26.65 21.67
C ASP A 175 -0.65 -25.96 20.55
N ILE A 176 -1.79 -26.57 20.18
CA ILE A 176 -2.66 -26.06 19.12
C ILE A 176 -3.43 -24.83 19.58
N ASP A 177 -3.97 -24.85 20.80
CA ASP A 177 -4.77 -23.76 21.32
C ASP A 177 -3.88 -22.53 21.55
N ASP A 178 -2.63 -22.70 22.00
CA ASP A 178 -1.67 -21.60 22.11
C ASP A 178 -1.32 -20.98 20.75
N ALA A 179 -1.12 -21.79 19.71
CA ALA A 179 -0.83 -21.29 18.37
C ALA A 179 -2.02 -20.53 17.75
N ILE A 180 -3.24 -21.00 18.02
CA ILE A 180 -4.48 -20.33 17.58
C ILE A 180 -4.71 -19.04 18.36
N GLN A 181 -4.46 -19.06 19.67
CA GLN A 181 -4.52 -17.89 20.53
C GLN A 181 -3.54 -16.81 20.03
N LEU A 182 -2.30 -17.19 19.74
CA LEU A 182 -1.30 -16.30 19.14
C LEU A 182 -1.76 -15.71 17.80
N MET A 183 -2.38 -16.52 16.95
CA MET A 183 -2.92 -16.06 15.67
C MET A 183 -3.98 -14.97 15.89
N PHE A 184 -4.94 -15.20 16.79
CA PHE A 184 -6.01 -14.23 17.08
C PHE A 184 -5.47 -12.95 17.74
N GLU A 185 -4.58 -13.07 18.71
CA GLU A 185 -3.93 -11.91 19.34
C GLU A 185 -3.20 -11.03 18.31
N SER A 186 -2.60 -11.63 17.29
CA SER A 186 -1.96 -10.90 16.20
C SER A 186 -2.96 -10.18 15.27
N HIS A 187 -4.15 -10.75 15.06
CA HIS A 187 -5.21 -10.16 14.22
C HIS A 187 -5.95 -9.00 14.93
N GLU A 188 -6.12 -9.07 16.24
CA GLU A 188 -6.89 -8.11 17.04
C GLU A 188 -6.16 -6.78 17.27
N ARG A 189 -4.88 -6.69 16.91
CA ARG A 189 -4.07 -5.51 17.19
C ARG A 189 -4.52 -4.29 16.41
N GLU A 190 -4.60 -3.14 17.07
CA GLU A 190 -5.08 -1.92 16.44
C GLU A 190 -4.01 -1.17 15.66
N VAL A 191 -4.39 -0.77 14.45
CA VAL A 191 -3.54 -0.10 13.48
C VAL A 191 -4.35 0.95 12.73
N ASN A 192 -3.68 1.91 12.11
CA ASN A 192 -4.33 2.87 11.19
C ASN A 192 -3.78 2.72 9.78
N VAL A 193 -4.44 3.31 8.78
CA VAL A 193 -4.03 3.16 7.37
C VAL A 193 -2.62 3.70 7.11
N ALA A 194 -2.17 4.73 7.85
CA ALA A 194 -0.82 5.25 7.73
C ALA A 194 0.24 4.26 8.23
N GLY A 195 -0.01 3.59 9.35
CA GLY A 195 0.86 2.57 9.92
C GLY A 195 0.97 1.35 9.00
N VAL A 196 -0.16 0.89 8.46
CA VAL A 196 -0.17 -0.22 7.48
C VAL A 196 0.52 0.21 6.17
N ALA A 197 0.32 1.43 5.70
CA ALA A 197 1.03 1.96 4.53
C ALA A 197 2.55 2.01 4.78
N ALA A 198 3.01 2.35 5.98
CA ALA A 198 4.42 2.30 6.36
C ALA A 198 4.97 0.86 6.40
N VAL A 199 4.18 -0.11 6.89
CA VAL A 199 4.53 -1.54 6.80
C VAL A 199 4.64 -1.96 5.34
N ALA A 200 3.66 -1.64 4.50
CA ALA A 200 3.68 -1.92 3.07
C ALA A 200 4.88 -1.27 2.37
N SER A 201 5.24 -0.04 2.75
CA SER A 201 6.43 0.65 2.24
C SER A 201 7.73 0.00 2.71
N SER A 202 7.76 -0.55 3.92
CA SER A 202 8.90 -1.34 4.40
C SER A 202 9.11 -2.60 3.55
N PHE A 203 8.02 -3.23 3.09
CA PHE A 203 8.07 -4.34 2.13
C PHE A 203 8.52 -3.84 0.74
N ALA A 204 8.06 -2.67 0.30
CA ALA A 204 8.56 -2.05 -0.92
C ALA A 204 10.06 -1.73 -0.85
N ASN A 205 10.57 -1.42 0.35
CA ASN A 205 11.95 -1.07 0.62
C ASN A 205 12.80 -2.25 1.12
N SER A 206 12.52 -3.47 0.63
CA SER A 206 13.34 -4.66 0.90
C SER A 206 13.56 -4.95 2.41
N GLY A 207 12.54 -4.67 3.23
CA GLY A 207 12.52 -4.96 4.66
C GLY A 207 13.13 -3.88 5.55
N VAL A 208 13.44 -2.70 4.99
CA VAL A 208 13.90 -1.53 5.73
C VAL A 208 12.75 -0.56 5.93
N CYS A 209 12.42 -0.22 7.18
CA CYS A 209 11.37 0.74 7.44
C CYS A 209 11.78 2.14 6.96
N PRO A 210 11.02 2.81 6.07
CA PRO A 210 11.39 4.13 5.59
C PRO A 210 11.31 5.20 6.68
N MET A 211 10.52 4.99 7.74
CA MET A 211 10.34 5.98 8.81
C MET A 211 11.49 5.98 9.81
N THR A 212 12.02 4.79 10.11
CA THR A 212 13.07 4.60 11.13
C THR A 212 14.44 4.31 10.53
N ASN A 213 14.49 3.97 9.23
CA ASN A 213 15.66 3.46 8.51
C ASN A 213 16.26 2.18 9.13
N GLU A 214 15.46 1.44 9.91
CA GLU A 214 15.86 0.18 10.52
C GLU A 214 15.53 -1.01 9.59
N ARG A 215 16.48 -1.93 9.40
CA ARG A 215 16.23 -3.20 8.73
C ARG A 215 15.51 -4.15 9.68
N VAL A 216 14.25 -4.47 9.36
CA VAL A 216 13.42 -5.39 10.13
C VAL A 216 13.53 -6.81 9.61
N PHE A 217 13.52 -6.99 8.28
CA PHE A 217 13.59 -8.29 7.62
C PHE A 217 14.74 -8.34 6.60
N LYS A 218 15.19 -9.56 6.29
CA LYS A 218 16.13 -9.80 5.19
C LYS A 218 15.42 -9.61 3.85
N ASP A 219 16.16 -9.08 2.87
CA ASP A 219 15.65 -8.86 1.50
C ASP A 219 15.08 -10.15 0.88
N GLN A 220 15.74 -11.29 1.09
CA GLN A 220 15.28 -12.59 0.61
C GLN A 220 13.91 -12.98 1.19
N THR A 221 13.69 -12.75 2.49
CA THR A 221 12.41 -13.02 3.16
C THR A 221 11.28 -12.17 2.57
N ILE A 222 11.56 -10.89 2.34
CA ILE A 222 10.60 -9.95 1.73
C ILE A 222 10.24 -10.38 0.33
N ARG A 223 11.23 -10.79 -0.48
CA ARG A 223 10.98 -11.30 -1.83
C ARG A 223 10.02 -12.50 -1.83
N TYR A 224 10.16 -13.42 -0.88
CA TYR A 224 9.23 -14.55 -0.75
C TYR A 224 7.82 -14.10 -0.36
N ALA A 225 7.71 -13.19 0.62
CA ALA A 225 6.43 -12.66 1.05
C ALA A 225 5.70 -11.90 -0.06
N LEU A 226 6.40 -11.04 -0.81
CA LEU A 226 5.85 -10.31 -1.95
C LEU A 226 5.36 -11.25 -3.05
N SER A 227 6.09 -12.36 -3.29
CA SER A 227 5.68 -13.37 -4.28
C SER A 227 4.36 -14.06 -3.88
N LEU A 228 4.21 -14.41 -2.60
CA LEU A 228 2.97 -14.99 -2.08
C LEU A 228 1.81 -13.99 -2.04
N MET A 229 2.08 -12.74 -1.67
CA MET A 229 1.10 -11.66 -1.71
C MET A 229 0.58 -11.42 -3.14
N TYR A 230 1.46 -11.53 -4.13
CA TYR A 230 1.07 -11.42 -5.53
C TYR A 230 0.12 -12.53 -5.98
N SER A 231 0.41 -13.79 -5.64
CA SER A 231 -0.37 -14.94 -6.14
C SER A 231 -1.58 -15.32 -5.28
N CYS A 232 -1.55 -15.06 -3.97
CA CYS A 232 -2.50 -15.61 -3.00
C CYS A 232 -2.98 -14.56 -1.96
N GLY A 233 -2.69 -13.28 -2.16
CA GLY A 233 -2.91 -12.26 -1.15
C GLY A 233 -4.37 -11.78 -0.98
N MET A 234 -5.19 -11.89 -2.03
CA MET A 234 -6.56 -11.37 -2.09
C MET A 234 -7.60 -12.49 -2.10
N ASP A 235 -7.29 -13.60 -1.44
CA ASP A 235 -8.11 -14.82 -1.38
C ASP A 235 -8.54 -15.26 -2.80
N GLN A 236 -9.84 -15.52 -3.02
CA GLN A 236 -10.38 -15.94 -4.31
C GLN A 236 -10.16 -14.91 -5.43
N ARG A 237 -9.96 -13.63 -5.09
CA ARG A 237 -9.71 -12.54 -6.06
C ARG A 237 -8.24 -12.42 -6.46
N SER A 238 -7.33 -13.21 -5.88
CA SER A 238 -5.88 -13.09 -6.13
C SER A 238 -5.52 -13.20 -7.61
N GLY A 239 -6.18 -14.07 -8.37
CA GLY A 239 -5.96 -14.20 -9.82
C GLY A 239 -6.34 -12.93 -10.59
N MET A 240 -7.53 -12.39 -10.35
CA MET A 240 -7.99 -11.15 -10.99
C MET A 240 -7.18 -9.94 -10.53
N TRP A 241 -6.80 -9.89 -9.25
CA TRP A 241 -5.94 -8.85 -8.71
C TRP A 241 -4.56 -8.84 -9.40
N ALA A 242 -3.93 -10.01 -9.51
CA ALA A 242 -2.66 -10.16 -10.21
C ALA A 242 -2.76 -9.82 -11.70
N TYR A 243 -3.88 -10.12 -12.34
CA TYR A 243 -4.10 -9.83 -13.76
C TYR A 243 -4.42 -8.36 -14.04
N ASN A 244 -5.27 -7.72 -13.24
CA ASN A 244 -5.71 -6.35 -13.46
C ASN A 244 -4.76 -5.31 -12.85
N LEU A 245 -4.38 -5.49 -11.58
CA LEU A 245 -3.56 -4.52 -10.84
C LEU A 245 -2.07 -4.84 -10.93
N GLY A 246 -1.72 -6.12 -10.96
CA GLY A 246 -0.34 -6.54 -11.19
C GLY A 246 0.64 -6.11 -10.12
N ILE A 247 0.21 -5.93 -8.87
CA ILE A 247 1.05 -5.57 -7.72
C ILE A 247 0.77 -6.52 -6.54
N PRO A 248 1.76 -6.81 -5.66
CA PRO A 248 1.52 -7.60 -4.45
C PRO A 248 0.45 -6.96 -3.54
N GLY A 249 -0.56 -7.73 -3.16
CA GLY A 249 -1.67 -7.27 -2.31
C GLY A 249 -1.93 -8.18 -1.11
N LYS A 250 -2.63 -7.69 -0.09
CA LYS A 250 -3.22 -8.51 0.97
C LYS A 250 -4.48 -7.83 1.51
N ASN A 251 -5.58 -8.58 1.59
CA ASN A 251 -6.81 -8.12 2.24
C ASN A 251 -6.94 -8.61 3.70
N SER A 252 -7.82 -7.95 4.43
CA SER A 252 -8.31 -8.33 5.75
C SER A 252 -9.82 -8.54 5.69
N ASN A 253 -10.32 -9.45 6.53
CA ASN A 253 -11.74 -9.72 6.73
C ASN A 253 -12.48 -8.56 7.41
N LEU A 254 -11.79 -7.46 7.72
CA LEU A 254 -12.32 -6.24 8.33
C LEU A 254 -12.44 -5.08 7.33
N GLY A 255 -12.37 -5.36 6.02
CA GLY A 255 -12.51 -4.32 4.99
C GLY A 255 -11.25 -3.49 4.75
N ALA A 256 -10.08 -3.97 5.22
CA ALA A 256 -8.80 -3.35 4.94
C ALA A 256 -8.07 -4.08 3.79
N GLY A 257 -7.34 -3.31 2.97
CA GLY A 257 -6.50 -3.79 1.87
C GLY A 257 -5.13 -3.13 1.94
N MET A 258 -4.09 -3.92 1.77
CA MET A 258 -2.70 -3.50 1.69
C MET A 258 -2.17 -3.83 0.30
N ALA A 259 -1.52 -2.88 -0.37
CA ALA A 259 -0.83 -3.12 -1.62
C ALA A 259 0.60 -2.58 -1.56
N VAL A 260 1.52 -3.25 -2.24
CA VAL A 260 2.93 -2.88 -2.27
C VAL A 260 3.34 -2.63 -3.71
N VAL A 261 3.94 -1.47 -3.98
CA VAL A 261 4.62 -1.18 -5.25
C VAL A 261 6.12 -1.28 -4.99
N PRO A 262 6.77 -2.42 -5.33
CA PRO A 262 8.15 -2.68 -4.91
C PRO A 262 9.12 -1.57 -5.34
N GLY A 263 9.92 -1.04 -4.42
CA GLY A 263 10.85 0.05 -4.69
C GLY A 263 10.23 1.44 -4.91
N VAL A 264 8.92 1.63 -4.68
CA VAL A 264 8.26 2.96 -4.77
C VAL A 264 7.54 3.31 -3.48
N LEU A 265 6.50 2.55 -3.15
CA LEU A 265 5.56 2.92 -2.09
C LEU A 265 4.72 1.73 -1.61
N GLY A 266 4.13 1.89 -0.44
CA GLY A 266 3.07 1.07 0.10
C GLY A 266 1.77 1.84 0.20
N VAL A 267 0.65 1.15 -0.04
CA VAL A 267 -0.71 1.69 0.04
C VAL A 267 -1.52 0.86 1.00
N CYS A 268 -2.32 1.53 1.83
CA CYS A 268 -3.37 0.91 2.61
C CYS A 268 -4.70 1.61 2.33
N VAL A 269 -5.74 0.82 2.15
CA VAL A 269 -7.12 1.28 2.05
C VAL A 269 -7.91 0.58 3.13
N HIS A 270 -8.78 1.31 3.82
CA HIS A 270 -9.72 0.74 4.76
C HIS A 270 -11.10 1.31 4.45
N CYS A 271 -12.03 0.40 4.18
CA CYS A 271 -13.44 0.70 4.01
C CYS A 271 -14.20 -0.50 4.58
N PRO A 272 -14.79 -0.37 5.78
CA PRO A 272 -15.64 -1.42 6.34
C PRO A 272 -16.72 -1.81 5.34
N SER A 273 -17.09 -3.09 5.24
CA SER A 273 -18.26 -3.48 4.45
C SER A 273 -19.54 -3.21 5.25
N ALA A 274 -20.58 -2.65 4.63
CA ALA A 274 -21.89 -2.48 5.27
C ALA A 274 -22.52 -3.82 5.73
N GLU A 275 -22.06 -4.95 5.18
CA GLU A 275 -22.49 -6.29 5.60
C GLU A 275 -22.05 -6.69 7.02
N PHE A 276 -21.18 -5.90 7.67
CA PHE A 276 -20.73 -6.15 9.06
C PHE A 276 -21.70 -5.62 10.13
N GLY A 277 -22.77 -4.90 9.77
CA GLY A 277 -23.80 -4.45 10.71
C GLY A 277 -24.85 -5.53 10.96
N GLU A 278 -24.61 -6.42 11.94
CA GLU A 278 -25.53 -7.37 12.62
C GLU A 278 -26.57 -8.20 11.83
N ARG A 279 -26.84 -7.94 10.54
CA ARG A 279 -27.98 -8.50 9.80
C ARG A 279 -27.61 -9.36 8.60
N SER A 280 -26.36 -9.38 8.13
CA SER A 280 -26.06 -9.97 6.82
C SER A 280 -25.24 -11.26 6.81
N ALA A 281 -24.58 -11.68 7.89
CA ALA A 281 -23.72 -12.88 7.81
C ALA A 281 -24.54 -14.16 7.50
N GLU A 282 -25.67 -14.38 8.17
CA GLU A 282 -26.52 -15.56 7.91
C GLU A 282 -27.29 -15.44 6.59
N GLU A 283 -27.77 -14.24 6.24
CA GLU A 283 -28.50 -14.01 4.99
C GLU A 283 -27.60 -14.10 3.76
N THR A 284 -26.35 -13.62 3.84
CA THR A 284 -25.38 -13.70 2.74
C THR A 284 -24.90 -15.13 2.53
N ILE A 285 -24.66 -15.89 3.61
CA ILE A 285 -24.36 -17.33 3.54
C ILE A 285 -25.54 -18.09 2.92
N ARG A 286 -26.78 -17.74 3.28
CA ARG A 286 -28.00 -18.38 2.77
C ARG A 286 -28.30 -18.05 1.31
N LYS A 287 -27.89 -16.87 0.82
CA LYS A 287 -28.19 -16.38 -0.53
C LYS A 287 -27.12 -16.71 -1.57
N TYR A 288 -25.84 -16.73 -1.18
CA TYR A 288 -24.72 -16.93 -2.11
C TYR A 288 -24.00 -18.28 -1.92
N GLY A 289 -24.43 -19.11 -0.97
CA GLY A 289 -24.00 -20.51 -0.87
C GLY A 289 -22.54 -20.73 -0.45
N THR A 290 -21.75 -19.68 -0.23
CA THR A 290 -20.43 -19.75 0.39
C THR A 290 -20.19 -18.55 1.30
N SER A 291 -19.51 -18.77 2.44
CA SER A 291 -19.14 -17.72 3.38
C SER A 291 -17.91 -16.92 2.94
N GLU A 292 -17.16 -17.33 1.91
CA GLU A 292 -15.85 -16.73 1.61
C GLU A 292 -15.91 -15.43 0.80
N GLU A 293 -16.96 -15.19 0.00
CA GLU A 293 -17.08 -13.95 -0.80
C GLU A 293 -17.40 -12.72 0.07
N SER A 294 -18.00 -12.93 1.24
CA SER A 294 -18.47 -11.88 2.17
C SER A 294 -17.37 -11.21 3.01
N TYR A 295 -16.14 -11.74 3.02
CA TYR A 295 -15.08 -11.29 3.96
C TYR A 295 -13.87 -10.69 3.26
N SER A 296 -14.10 -9.90 2.22
CA SER A 296 -13.04 -9.27 1.42
C SER A 296 -13.10 -7.74 1.51
N LEU A 297 -12.01 -7.08 1.09
CA LEU A 297 -11.97 -5.64 0.87
C LEU A 297 -13.27 -5.18 0.16
N SER A 298 -13.89 -4.12 0.67
CA SER A 298 -15.15 -3.61 0.12
C SER A 298 -15.02 -3.25 -1.37
N ARG A 299 -16.15 -3.16 -2.07
CA ARG A 299 -16.13 -2.78 -3.49
C ARG A 299 -15.56 -1.37 -3.67
N LYS A 300 -15.95 -0.42 -2.83
CA LYS A 300 -15.35 0.93 -2.77
C LYS A 300 -13.83 0.84 -2.56
N GLY A 301 -13.37 0.05 -1.59
CA GLY A 301 -11.93 -0.12 -1.34
C GLY A 301 -11.17 -0.73 -2.53
N LEU A 302 -11.77 -1.68 -3.25
CA LEU A 302 -11.19 -2.27 -4.47
C LEU A 302 -11.16 -1.29 -5.63
N ASP A 303 -12.23 -0.54 -5.84
CA ASP A 303 -12.35 0.40 -6.96
C ASP A 303 -11.33 1.54 -6.82
N PHE A 304 -10.96 1.93 -5.59
CA PHE A 304 -9.80 2.81 -5.40
C PHE A 304 -8.50 2.24 -5.99
N PHE A 305 -8.24 0.93 -5.82
CA PHE A 305 -7.04 0.32 -6.42
C PHE A 305 -7.13 0.28 -7.95
N TYR A 306 -8.32 0.04 -8.52
CA TYR A 306 -8.51 0.10 -9.98
C TYR A 306 -8.30 1.51 -10.53
N HIS A 307 -8.93 2.53 -9.92
CA HIS A 307 -8.70 3.93 -10.28
C HIS A 307 -7.23 4.35 -10.18
N MET A 308 -6.49 3.79 -9.21
CA MET A 308 -5.05 4.00 -9.07
C MET A 308 -4.25 3.32 -10.20
N GLU A 309 -4.61 2.11 -10.65
CA GLU A 309 -3.93 1.45 -11.78
C GLU A 309 -4.19 2.17 -13.10
N GLU A 310 -5.41 2.65 -13.32
CA GLU A 310 -5.75 3.43 -14.51
C GLU A 310 -5.01 4.78 -14.54
N SER A 311 -4.69 5.33 -13.37
CA SER A 311 -4.02 6.63 -13.23
C SER A 311 -2.50 6.53 -13.26
N PHE A 312 -1.92 5.41 -12.80
CA PHE A 312 -0.48 5.27 -12.58
C PHE A 312 0.09 3.98 -13.16
N ASN A 313 1.32 4.05 -13.67
CA ASN A 313 2.03 2.87 -14.18
C ASN A 313 2.68 2.05 -13.05
N PHE A 314 1.87 1.43 -12.19
CA PHE A 314 2.35 0.59 -11.09
C PHE A 314 2.37 -0.91 -11.39
N HIS A 315 1.65 -1.35 -12.42
CA HIS A 315 1.57 -2.75 -12.81
C HIS A 315 2.97 -3.32 -13.09
N LEU A 316 3.34 -4.42 -12.42
CA LEU A 316 4.69 -5.00 -12.51
C LEU A 316 5.16 -5.27 -13.94
N PHE A 317 4.27 -5.78 -14.80
CA PHE A 317 4.55 -6.02 -16.22
C PHE A 317 4.49 -4.78 -17.14
N LYS A 318 4.02 -3.61 -16.67
CA LYS A 318 3.97 -2.35 -17.45
C LYS A 318 5.05 -1.34 -17.06
N ARG A 319 5.58 -1.43 -15.84
CA ARG A 319 6.43 -0.38 -15.23
C ARG A 319 7.74 -0.09 -15.98
N HIS A 320 8.22 -1.03 -16.79
CA HIS A 320 9.43 -0.85 -17.60
C HIS A 320 9.14 -0.63 -19.09
N ASP A 321 7.87 -0.54 -19.49
CA ASP A 321 7.50 -0.27 -20.87
C ASP A 321 7.83 1.19 -21.25
N PRO A 322 8.81 1.43 -22.14
CA PRO A 322 9.23 2.76 -22.52
C PRO A 322 8.17 3.52 -23.33
N VAL A 323 7.26 2.82 -24.02
CA VAL A 323 6.18 3.43 -24.81
C VAL A 323 5.09 3.97 -23.88
N LEU A 324 4.73 3.21 -22.85
CA LEU A 324 3.75 3.65 -21.84
C LEU A 324 4.28 4.81 -20.99
N ARG A 325 5.59 4.88 -20.76
CA ARG A 325 6.23 6.02 -20.07
C ARG A 325 6.09 7.36 -20.79
N ALA A 326 5.87 7.34 -22.10
CA ALA A 326 5.64 8.54 -22.90
C ALA A 326 4.16 8.97 -22.93
N SER A 327 3.24 8.11 -22.47
CA SER A 327 1.79 8.36 -22.48
C SER A 327 1.35 9.26 -21.33
N ASP A 328 0.45 10.21 -21.59
CA ASP A 328 -0.18 11.02 -20.54
C ASP A 328 -1.29 10.27 -19.78
N ARG A 329 -1.72 9.08 -20.25
CA ARG A 329 -2.79 8.31 -19.59
C ARG A 329 -2.32 7.61 -18.32
N HIS A 330 -1.13 6.99 -18.35
CA HIS A 330 -0.60 6.22 -17.22
C HIS A 330 0.68 6.88 -16.72
N VAL A 331 0.55 7.69 -15.66
CA VAL A 331 1.67 8.48 -15.16
C VAL A 331 2.65 7.58 -14.40
N ASP A 332 3.95 7.65 -14.74
CA ASP A 332 5.01 7.13 -13.87
C ASP A 332 5.40 8.21 -12.86
N PRO A 333 5.02 8.07 -11.56
CA PRO A 333 5.28 9.10 -10.56
C PRO A 333 6.75 9.15 -10.13
N THR A 334 7.59 8.19 -10.55
CA THR A 334 9.02 8.20 -10.27
C THR A 334 9.81 9.13 -11.19
N LEU A 335 9.18 9.61 -12.26
CA LEU A 335 9.77 10.49 -13.24
C LEU A 335 9.31 11.93 -13.01
N TYR A 336 10.23 12.88 -13.20
CA TYR A 336 9.87 14.30 -13.15
C TYR A 336 9.09 14.67 -14.41
N TYR A 337 7.81 15.04 -14.27
CA TYR A 337 6.81 15.17 -15.36
C TYR A 337 7.10 16.25 -16.44
N GLY A 338 8.28 16.87 -16.47
CA GLY A 338 8.74 17.70 -17.59
C GLY A 338 10.04 17.20 -18.23
N SER A 339 10.77 16.31 -17.56
CA SER A 339 12.08 15.83 -18.01
C SER A 339 11.96 14.83 -19.15
N VAL A 340 11.13 13.79 -19.01
CA VAL A 340 11.15 12.65 -19.95
C VAL A 340 10.75 13.06 -21.37
N LYS A 341 9.62 13.76 -21.54
CA LYS A 341 9.18 14.22 -22.87
C LYS A 341 10.20 15.19 -23.47
N HIS A 342 10.66 16.16 -22.68
CA HIS A 342 11.65 17.13 -23.14
C HIS A 342 13.00 16.47 -23.46
N GLU A 343 13.42 15.48 -22.69
CA GLU A 343 14.66 14.74 -22.86
C GLU A 343 14.60 13.84 -24.09
N LEU A 344 13.49 13.13 -24.31
CA LEU A 344 13.26 12.36 -25.53
C LEU A 344 13.20 13.26 -26.77
N THR A 345 12.53 14.42 -26.70
CA THR A 345 12.51 15.42 -27.78
C THR A 345 13.91 15.97 -28.05
N ASN A 346 14.67 16.32 -27.01
CA ASN A 346 16.05 16.81 -27.18
C ASN A 346 16.97 15.72 -27.73
N GLN A 347 16.82 14.47 -27.30
CA GLN A 347 17.54 13.33 -27.86
C GLN A 347 17.23 13.14 -29.35
N LEU A 348 15.96 13.32 -29.75
CA LEU A 348 15.55 13.25 -31.15
C LEU A 348 16.21 14.35 -31.99
N ILE A 349 16.17 15.59 -31.53
CA ILE A 349 16.79 16.73 -32.23
C ILE A 349 18.31 16.56 -32.33
N MET A 350 18.97 16.08 -31.27
CA MET A 350 20.41 15.82 -31.27
C MET A 350 20.79 14.65 -32.19
N ALA A 351 19.94 13.62 -32.29
CA ALA A 351 20.13 12.52 -33.22
C ALA A 351 19.99 13.00 -34.68
N CYS A 352 19.03 13.87 -34.98
CA CYS A 352 18.91 14.52 -36.28
C CYS A 352 20.14 15.38 -36.61
N ALA A 353 20.62 16.19 -35.66
CA ALA A 353 21.79 17.05 -35.84
C ALA A 353 23.07 16.25 -36.12
N SER A 354 23.24 15.10 -35.44
CA SER A 354 24.37 14.19 -35.63
C SER A 354 24.22 13.24 -36.82
N LYS A 355 23.07 13.25 -37.51
CA LYS A 355 22.69 12.34 -38.61
C LYS A 355 22.69 10.86 -38.20
N ASP A 356 22.38 10.56 -36.93
CA ASP A 356 22.21 9.19 -36.45
C ASP A 356 20.79 8.68 -36.75
N ILE A 357 20.65 8.08 -37.93
CA ILE A 357 19.38 7.58 -38.44
C ILE A 357 18.82 6.45 -37.55
N TYR A 358 19.67 5.64 -36.91
CA TYR A 358 19.21 4.52 -36.10
C TYR A 358 18.54 5.01 -34.81
N THR A 359 19.12 6.02 -34.17
CA THR A 359 18.54 6.64 -32.98
C THR A 359 17.23 7.37 -33.30
N VAL A 360 17.16 8.05 -34.45
CA VAL A 360 15.90 8.67 -34.92
C VAL A 360 14.81 7.61 -35.14
N GLN A 361 15.13 6.52 -35.84
CA GLN A 361 14.17 5.42 -36.06
C GLN A 361 13.69 4.80 -34.74
N TYR A 362 14.61 4.59 -33.80
CA TYR A 362 14.28 4.08 -32.47
C TYR A 362 13.33 5.00 -31.70
N LEU A 363 13.61 6.31 -31.66
CA LEU A 363 12.78 7.29 -30.95
C LEU A 363 11.38 7.45 -31.59
N LEU A 364 11.30 7.41 -32.92
CA LEU A 364 10.00 7.39 -33.61
C LEU A 364 9.21 6.10 -33.33
N GLN A 365 9.88 4.94 -33.24
CA GLN A 365 9.24 3.68 -32.84
C GLN A 365 8.75 3.70 -31.40
N LEU A 366 9.42 4.44 -30.51
CA LEU A 366 8.95 4.66 -29.14
C LEU A 366 7.72 5.59 -29.06
N GLY A 367 7.32 6.22 -30.17
CA GLY A 367 6.15 7.10 -30.24
C GLY A 367 6.45 8.57 -29.90
N VAL A 368 7.71 8.99 -29.96
CA VAL A 368 8.07 10.41 -29.80
C VAL A 368 7.55 11.20 -31.01
N ASP A 369 6.75 12.24 -30.77
CA ASP A 369 6.21 13.08 -31.85
C ASP A 369 7.30 14.03 -32.39
N PRO A 370 7.67 13.94 -33.68
CA PRO A 370 8.71 14.78 -34.27
C PRO A 370 8.32 16.25 -34.39
N ASN A 371 7.03 16.58 -34.25
CA ASN A 371 6.54 17.95 -34.34
C ASN A 371 6.62 18.70 -33.00
N VAL A 372 7.03 18.02 -31.93
CA VAL A 372 7.27 18.66 -30.63
C VAL A 372 8.48 19.57 -30.74
N VAL A 373 8.33 20.79 -30.22
CA VAL A 373 9.36 21.81 -30.27
C VAL A 373 10.28 21.80 -29.05
N ASP A 374 11.54 22.16 -29.25
CA ASP A 374 12.49 22.45 -28.16
C ASP A 374 12.21 23.81 -27.49
N TYR A 375 13.08 24.19 -26.55
CA TYR A 375 13.02 25.46 -25.85
C TYR A 375 13.17 26.68 -26.78
N ASP A 376 13.77 26.50 -27.97
CA ASP A 376 13.96 27.53 -29.01
C ASP A 376 12.83 27.50 -30.06
N ASN A 377 11.76 26.74 -29.82
CA ASN A 377 10.66 26.49 -30.77
C ASN A 377 11.08 25.81 -32.08
N ARG A 378 12.09 24.94 -32.05
CA ARG A 378 12.56 24.18 -33.21
C ARG A 378 12.14 22.71 -33.10
N THR A 379 11.77 22.13 -34.24
CA THR A 379 11.47 20.70 -34.37
C THR A 379 12.71 19.91 -34.80
N ALA A 380 12.61 18.58 -34.77
CA ALA A 380 13.65 17.63 -35.18
C ALA A 380 14.01 17.67 -36.67
#